data_AF-A0A957L9S8-F1
#
_entry.id   AF-A0A957L9S8-F1
#
_cell.length_a   1.000
_cell.length_b   1.000
_cell.length_c   1.000
_cell.angle_alpha   90.00
_cell.angle_beta   90.00
_cell.angle_gamma   90.00
#
_symmetry.space_group_name_H-M   'P 1'
#
loop_
_entity.id
_entity.type
_entity.pdbx_description
1 polymer ?
#
loop_
_entity_poly.entity_id
_entity_poly.type
_entity_poly.pdbx_seq_one_letter_code
_entity_poly.pdbx_strand_id
1 'polypeptide(L)'
;ATHILIYFSSPGRPYVAGLVSFMAVFAVFAHTSARPHMFNLLLGAVIVYLVEGIKDKRFSARWLWLIPPLMVVWVNLHSGFLLGMVILGVYMVGETAAFLFGGDERVLTTADLRLLVIVTAVTGLASLINNNGLNVWLYPFETLSSEGMRLVIDEWQSPNFHNWYRMLFALLLVGSLVLMALNRHRPTVTELLFIVGTGLAGLQSVRHISLFIILAIPIVSRHLLALLLDIGLLKQSPSTPEPNEIKPIQNILNWGIALFLISFAIFFAGQSLSQTDEVIEFSFPTKAIDFIEEEGLRQARVFNQYGWGGYLIWRDIQPFIDGRADLYGDEFLLTYYQVVNVEEGWEEVLDEYAIRYILIAADGHLAAVLKKDEAWQLLYQDDLAVIFVRQ
;
A
#
# COMPACT_ATOMS: atom_id res chain seq x y z
N ALA A 1 7.86 1.16 -12.42
CA ALA A 1 9.21 0.95 -11.85
C ALA A 1 9.23 -0.16 -10.81
N THR A 2 8.46 -0.08 -9.72
CA THR A 2 8.40 -1.08 -8.63
C THR A 2 8.28 -2.53 -9.10
N HIS A 3 7.25 -2.83 -9.91
CA HIS A 3 7.02 -4.19 -10.44
C HIS A 3 8.16 -4.71 -11.32
N ILE A 4 8.87 -3.82 -12.03
CA ILE A 4 10.03 -4.19 -12.84
C ILE A 4 11.20 -4.62 -11.94
N LEU A 5 11.44 -3.89 -10.85
CA LEU A 5 12.49 -4.25 -9.88
C LEU A 5 12.19 -5.58 -9.18
N ILE A 6 10.92 -5.82 -8.83
CA ILE A 6 10.46 -7.08 -8.24
C ILE A 6 10.63 -8.25 -9.22
N TYR A 7 10.26 -8.03 -10.49
CA TYR A 7 10.49 -9.00 -11.56
C TYR A 7 11.97 -9.38 -11.67
N PHE A 8 12.88 -8.40 -11.66
CA PHE A 8 14.32 -8.66 -11.67
C PHE A 8 14.89 -9.21 -10.35
N SER A 9 14.12 -9.17 -9.26
CA SER A 9 14.46 -9.82 -7.98
C SER A 9 14.00 -11.28 -7.92
N SER A 10 13.19 -11.72 -8.88
CA SER A 10 12.65 -13.09 -8.94
C SER A 10 13.60 -14.02 -9.70
N PRO A 11 13.73 -15.30 -9.30
CA PRO A 11 14.70 -16.21 -9.90
C PRO A 11 14.39 -16.63 -11.34
N GLY A 12 15.46 -17.09 -12.03
CA GLY A 12 15.71 -17.12 -13.47
C GLY A 12 14.78 -17.87 -14.43
N ARG A 13 13.46 -17.85 -14.21
CA ARG A 13 12.49 -18.14 -15.28
C ARG A 13 11.55 -16.96 -15.52
N PRO A 14 11.72 -16.26 -16.65
CA PRO A 14 11.00 -15.01 -16.95
C PRO A 14 9.48 -15.19 -17.00
N TYR A 15 8.99 -16.40 -17.30
CA TYR A 15 7.55 -16.71 -17.32
C TYR A 15 6.94 -16.81 -15.94
N VAL A 16 7.65 -17.44 -14.99
CA VAL A 16 7.19 -17.59 -13.61
C VAL A 16 7.25 -16.23 -12.92
N ALA A 17 8.36 -15.51 -13.09
CA ALA A 17 8.50 -14.14 -12.60
C ALA A 17 7.47 -13.19 -13.24
N GLY A 18 7.23 -13.31 -14.55
CA GLY A 18 6.29 -12.47 -15.31
C GLY A 18 4.83 -12.72 -14.90
N LEU A 19 4.42 -13.97 -14.74
CA LEU A 19 3.07 -14.33 -14.30
C LEU A 19 2.80 -13.82 -12.88
N VAL A 20 3.72 -14.07 -11.93
CA VAL A 20 3.54 -13.63 -10.54
C VAL A 20 3.60 -12.10 -10.46
N SER A 21 4.45 -11.45 -11.25
CA SER A 21 4.49 -9.97 -11.33
C SER A 21 3.21 -9.39 -11.96
N PHE A 22 2.62 -10.04 -12.96
CA PHE A 22 1.35 -9.62 -13.54
C PHE A 22 0.20 -9.73 -12.54
N MET A 23 0.12 -10.84 -11.81
CA MET A 23 -0.85 -11.02 -10.72
C MET A 23 -0.71 -9.94 -9.64
N ALA A 24 0.54 -9.56 -9.33
CA ALA A 24 0.82 -8.49 -8.39
C ALA A 24 0.38 -7.10 -8.88
N VAL A 25 0.63 -6.77 -10.14
CA VAL A 25 0.12 -5.51 -10.74
C VAL A 25 -1.39 -5.45 -10.59
N PHE A 26 -2.09 -6.56 -10.87
CA PHE A 26 -3.54 -6.62 -10.75
C PHE A 26 -4.03 -6.49 -9.30
N ALA A 27 -3.34 -7.13 -8.35
CA ALA A 27 -3.68 -7.04 -6.92
C ALA A 27 -3.39 -5.66 -6.31
N VAL A 28 -2.37 -4.95 -6.82
CA VAL A 28 -2.02 -3.59 -6.37
C VAL A 28 -2.83 -2.51 -7.11
N PHE A 29 -3.43 -2.81 -8.27
CA PHE A 29 -4.19 -1.85 -9.08
C PHE A 29 -5.29 -1.12 -8.30
N ALA A 30 -6.01 -1.81 -7.41
CA ALA A 30 -7.02 -1.19 -6.55
C ALA A 30 -6.45 -0.13 -5.58
N HIS A 31 -5.12 -0.06 -5.42
CA HIS A 31 -4.41 0.83 -4.52
C HIS A 31 -3.50 1.83 -5.27
N THR A 32 -3.47 1.80 -6.60
CA THR A 32 -2.68 2.74 -7.42
C THR A 32 -3.46 4.03 -7.63
N SER A 33 -3.43 4.92 -6.64
CA SER A 33 -3.76 6.34 -6.80
C SER A 33 -2.49 7.17 -6.82
N ALA A 34 -2.52 8.36 -7.45
CA ALA A 34 -1.40 9.30 -7.46
C ALA A 34 -1.18 9.88 -6.06
N ARG A 35 -0.48 9.13 -5.21
CA ARG A 35 -0.26 9.45 -3.80
C ARG A 35 1.19 9.21 -3.38
N PRO A 36 1.72 9.97 -2.40
CA PRO A 36 3.11 9.82 -1.98
C PRO A 36 3.44 8.43 -1.38
N HIS A 37 2.45 7.65 -0.93
CA HIS A 37 2.70 6.29 -0.42
C HIS A 37 3.25 5.35 -1.50
N MET A 38 3.07 5.65 -2.79
CA MET A 38 3.65 4.88 -3.90
C MET A 38 5.19 4.88 -3.87
N PHE A 39 5.81 5.91 -3.29
CA PHE A 39 7.26 5.93 -3.07
C PHE A 39 7.71 4.89 -2.06
N ASN A 40 6.89 4.51 -1.08
CA ASN A 40 7.23 3.45 -0.14
C ASN A 40 7.39 2.10 -0.85
N LEU A 41 6.48 1.83 -1.79
CA LEU A 41 6.50 0.62 -2.61
C LEU A 41 7.76 0.59 -3.49
N LEU A 42 8.07 1.72 -4.14
CA LEU A 42 9.25 1.85 -5.00
C LEU A 42 10.57 1.70 -4.22
N LEU A 43 10.76 2.50 -3.18
CA LEU A 43 12.01 2.54 -2.42
C LEU A 43 12.23 1.26 -1.61
N GLY A 44 11.15 0.66 -1.07
CA GLY A 44 11.22 -0.67 -0.48
C GLY A 44 11.66 -1.74 -1.48
N ALA A 45 11.11 -1.73 -2.70
CA ALA A 45 11.54 -2.65 -3.77
C ALA A 45 12.99 -2.40 -4.22
N VAL A 46 13.47 -1.14 -4.22
CA VAL A 46 14.89 -0.84 -4.48
C VAL A 46 15.79 -1.47 -3.42
N ILE A 47 15.46 -1.34 -2.13
CA ILE A 47 16.25 -1.96 -1.05
C ILE A 47 16.29 -3.47 -1.21
N VAL A 48 15.14 -4.12 -1.42
CA VAL A 48 15.06 -5.57 -1.66
C VAL A 48 15.88 -5.98 -2.88
N TYR A 49 15.77 -5.25 -3.98
CA TYR A 49 16.52 -5.52 -5.21
C TYR A 49 18.05 -5.44 -5.00
N LEU A 50 18.51 -4.44 -4.24
CA LEU A 50 19.93 -4.30 -3.90
C LEU A 50 20.41 -5.47 -3.04
N VAL A 51 19.70 -5.80 -1.96
CA VAL A 51 20.11 -6.86 -1.03
C VAL A 51 20.03 -8.24 -1.69
N GLU A 52 18.93 -8.59 -2.36
CA GLU A 52 18.83 -9.85 -3.11
C GLU A 52 19.87 -9.93 -4.23
N GLY A 53 20.16 -8.82 -4.92
CA GLY A 53 21.20 -8.80 -5.94
C GLY A 53 22.61 -9.04 -5.41
N ILE A 54 22.91 -8.62 -4.17
CA ILE A 54 24.17 -8.94 -3.51
C ILE A 54 24.21 -10.42 -3.12
N LYS A 55 23.12 -10.95 -2.55
CA LYS A 55 22.98 -12.38 -2.21
C LYS A 55 23.13 -13.30 -3.42
N ASP A 56 22.62 -12.86 -4.57
CA ASP A 56 22.76 -13.57 -5.85
C ASP A 56 24.10 -13.31 -6.56
N LYS A 57 25.03 -12.57 -5.93
CA LYS A 57 26.32 -12.15 -6.51
C LYS A 57 26.20 -11.35 -7.81
N ARG A 58 25.02 -10.78 -8.10
CA ARG A 58 24.79 -9.85 -9.21
C ARG A 58 25.41 -8.49 -8.95
N PHE A 59 25.48 -8.08 -7.69
CA PHE A 59 26.05 -6.80 -7.26
C PHE A 59 27.14 -6.99 -6.22
N SER A 60 28.09 -6.07 -6.20
CA SER A 60 29.02 -5.91 -5.08
C SER A 60 28.30 -5.29 -3.87
N ALA A 61 28.65 -5.73 -2.66
CA ALA A 61 28.06 -5.20 -1.43
C ALA A 61 28.25 -3.68 -1.23
N ARG A 62 29.21 -3.05 -1.94
CA ARG A 62 29.37 -1.59 -1.94
C ARG A 62 28.11 -0.82 -2.37
N TRP A 63 27.23 -1.44 -3.14
CA TRP A 63 25.95 -0.84 -3.56
C TRP A 63 24.99 -0.59 -2.39
N LEU A 64 25.21 -1.22 -1.23
CA LEU A 64 24.45 -0.90 -0.01
C LEU A 64 24.58 0.57 0.41
N TRP A 65 25.69 1.25 0.07
CA TRP A 65 25.86 2.68 0.35
C TRP A 65 24.90 3.60 -0.40
N LEU A 66 24.13 3.08 -1.36
CA LEU A 66 23.03 3.83 -1.97
C LEU A 66 21.83 4.00 -1.02
N ILE A 67 21.70 3.15 0.01
CA ILE A 67 20.52 3.12 0.89
C ILE A 67 20.43 4.37 1.79
N PRO A 68 21.50 4.86 2.45
CA PRO A 68 21.42 6.08 3.25
C PRO A 68 20.95 7.33 2.47
N PRO A 69 21.50 7.69 1.29
CA PRO A 69 21.00 8.85 0.55
C PRO A 69 19.55 8.65 0.05
N LEU A 70 19.16 7.41 -0.31
CA LEU A 70 17.76 7.11 -0.62
C LEU A 70 16.85 7.30 0.60
N MET A 71 17.33 6.99 1.80
CA MET A 71 16.58 7.20 3.04
C MET A 71 16.35 8.68 3.34
N VAL A 72 17.35 9.55 3.09
CA VAL A 72 17.17 11.02 3.20
C VAL A 72 16.04 11.48 2.28
N VAL A 73 16.02 11.01 1.05
CA VAL A 73 14.92 11.33 0.11
C VAL A 73 13.61 10.76 0.64
N TRP A 74 13.59 9.50 1.07
CA TRP A 74 12.38 8.81 1.52
C TRP A 74 11.71 9.51 2.72
N VAL A 75 12.47 9.82 3.77
CA VAL A 75 11.92 10.42 4.99
C VAL A 75 11.31 11.80 4.75
N ASN A 76 11.74 12.52 3.71
CA ASN A 76 11.15 13.79 3.30
C ASN A 76 9.99 13.65 2.30
N LEU A 77 9.74 12.45 1.77
CA LEU A 77 8.62 12.17 0.86
C LEU A 77 7.38 11.61 1.57
N HIS A 78 7.58 10.69 2.53
CA HIS A 78 6.47 10.03 3.22
C HIS A 78 6.91 9.39 4.54
N SER A 79 6.01 9.36 5.53
CA SER A 79 6.21 8.70 6.85
C SER A 79 6.46 7.19 6.79
N GLY A 80 6.40 6.59 5.60
CA GLY A 80 6.56 5.16 5.36
C GLY A 80 8.03 4.74 5.27
N PHE A 81 8.98 5.67 5.46
CA PHE A 81 10.41 5.41 5.47
C PHE A 81 10.82 4.33 6.50
N LEU A 82 10.05 4.19 7.59
CA LEU A 82 10.28 3.18 8.62
C LEU A 82 10.25 1.75 8.04
N LEU A 83 9.49 1.53 6.96
CA LEU A 83 9.50 0.27 6.22
C LEU A 83 10.91 -0.09 5.74
N GLY A 84 11.70 0.88 5.27
CA GLY A 84 13.08 0.65 4.86
C GLY A 84 13.94 0.12 6.00
N MET A 85 13.76 0.67 7.21
CA MET A 85 14.44 0.19 8.42
C MET A 85 13.99 -1.22 8.80
N VAL A 86 12.68 -1.52 8.70
CA VAL A 86 12.13 -2.85 8.95
C VAL A 86 12.69 -3.87 7.96
N ILE A 87 12.74 -3.56 6.66
CA ILE A 87 13.30 -4.44 5.63
C ILE A 87 14.76 -4.77 5.93
N LEU A 88 15.58 -3.75 6.24
CA LEU A 88 16.98 -3.95 6.62
C LEU A 88 17.12 -4.79 7.89
N GLY A 89 16.27 -4.53 8.89
CA GLY A 89 16.18 -5.31 10.13
C GLY A 89 15.89 -6.79 9.88
N VAL A 90 14.89 -7.09 9.05
CA VAL A 90 14.53 -8.46 8.66
C VAL A 90 15.70 -9.16 7.96
N TYR A 91 16.39 -8.48 7.04
CA TYR A 91 17.60 -9.04 6.44
C TYR A 91 18.70 -9.29 7.46
N MET A 92 19.00 -8.34 8.35
CA MET A 92 20.02 -8.54 9.39
C MET A 92 19.71 -9.75 10.28
N VAL A 93 18.46 -9.88 10.74
CA VAL A 93 18.02 -11.01 11.58
C VAL A 93 18.12 -12.32 10.80
N GLY A 94 17.58 -12.36 9.59
CA GLY A 94 17.52 -13.58 8.80
C GLY A 94 18.89 -14.06 8.33
N GLU A 95 19.78 -13.17 7.92
CA GLU A 95 21.16 -13.52 7.55
C GLU A 95 21.97 -13.96 8.78
N THR A 96 21.81 -13.30 9.93
CA THR A 96 22.45 -13.72 11.19
C THR A 96 21.97 -15.11 11.61
N ALA A 97 20.66 -15.38 11.51
CA ALA A 97 20.11 -16.71 11.79
C ALA A 97 20.68 -17.77 10.84
N ALA A 98 20.83 -17.45 9.55
CA ALA A 98 21.43 -18.37 8.58
C ALA A 98 22.90 -18.67 8.89
N PHE A 99 23.67 -17.69 9.39
CA PHE A 99 25.03 -17.93 9.89
C PHE A 99 25.09 -18.84 11.12
N LEU A 100 24.13 -18.71 12.05
CA LEU A 100 24.14 -19.44 13.31
C LEU A 100 23.60 -20.87 13.19
N PHE A 101 22.57 -21.08 12.37
CA PHE A 101 21.87 -22.37 12.28
C PHE A 101 22.21 -23.17 11.02
N GLY A 102 23.13 -22.65 10.19
CA GLY A 102 23.44 -23.20 8.87
C GLY A 102 22.43 -22.72 7.84
N GLY A 103 22.92 -22.06 6.79
CA GLY A 103 22.12 -21.54 5.70
C GLY A 103 22.54 -22.07 4.35
N ASP A 104 21.66 -21.89 3.37
CA ASP A 104 21.91 -22.25 1.97
C ASP A 104 23.04 -21.42 1.33
N GLU A 105 23.39 -21.72 0.08
CA GLU A 105 24.45 -21.02 -0.69
C GLU A 105 24.22 -19.50 -0.89
N ARG A 106 23.03 -18.98 -0.56
CA ARG A 106 22.61 -17.58 -0.78
C ARG A 106 22.76 -16.68 0.45
N VAL A 107 23.49 -17.12 1.48
CA VAL A 107 23.81 -16.31 2.66
C VAL A 107 24.89 -15.28 2.32
N LEU A 108 24.75 -14.07 2.84
CA LEU A 108 25.78 -13.02 2.72
C LEU A 108 27.12 -13.50 3.29
N THR A 109 28.25 -12.95 2.83
CA THR A 109 29.53 -13.20 3.50
C THR A 109 29.59 -12.45 4.84
N THR A 110 30.47 -12.85 5.76
CA THR A 110 30.62 -12.16 7.06
C THR A 110 31.00 -10.69 6.87
N ALA A 111 31.76 -10.37 5.82
CA ALA A 111 32.10 -9.00 5.47
C ALA A 111 30.86 -8.22 4.97
N ASP A 112 30.04 -8.83 4.13
CA ASP A 112 28.83 -8.19 3.59
C ASP A 112 27.76 -8.00 4.67
N LEU A 113 27.61 -8.95 5.61
CA LEU A 113 26.73 -8.80 6.76
C LEU A 113 27.19 -7.67 7.69
N ARG A 114 28.50 -7.56 7.96
CA ARG A 114 29.04 -6.42 8.72
C ARG A 114 28.76 -5.11 8.01
N LEU A 115 28.92 -5.07 6.69
CA LEU A 115 28.60 -3.89 5.89
C LEU A 115 27.10 -3.56 5.95
N LEU A 116 26.22 -4.55 5.87
CA LEU A 116 24.78 -4.36 6.02
C LEU A 116 24.42 -3.76 7.38
N VAL A 117 25.03 -4.22 8.47
CA VAL A 117 24.83 -3.65 9.82
C VAL A 117 25.29 -2.19 9.87
N ILE A 118 26.48 -1.89 9.34
CA ILE A 118 27.03 -0.52 9.30
C ILE A 118 26.12 0.39 8.47
N VAL A 119 25.75 -0.03 7.26
CA VAL A 119 24.85 0.73 6.39
C VAL A 119 23.50 0.93 7.03
N THR A 120 22.96 -0.05 7.75
CA THR A 120 21.68 0.09 8.45
C THR A 120 21.77 1.15 9.56
N ALA A 121 22.86 1.15 10.35
CA ALA A 121 23.09 2.17 11.37
C ALA A 121 23.21 3.57 10.74
N VAL A 122 23.99 3.71 9.65
CA VAL A 122 24.10 4.97 8.92
C VAL A 122 22.77 5.39 8.29
N THR A 123 21.97 4.44 7.82
CA THR A 123 20.62 4.69 7.28
C THR A 123 19.68 5.23 8.36
N GLY A 124 19.76 4.69 9.59
CA GLY A 124 19.01 5.21 10.73
C GLY A 124 19.42 6.63 11.13
N LEU A 125 20.71 6.99 10.98
CA LEU A 125 21.16 8.37 11.15
C LEU A 125 20.72 9.27 9.98
N ALA A 126 20.74 8.75 8.76
CA ALA A 126 20.33 9.47 7.56
C ALA A 126 18.84 9.84 7.59
N SER A 127 17.97 9.01 8.20
CA SER A 127 16.56 9.35 8.36
C SER A 127 16.33 10.57 9.26
N LEU A 128 17.32 10.99 10.06
CA LEU A 128 17.23 12.22 10.87
C LEU A 128 17.41 13.50 10.05
N ILE A 129 17.81 13.39 8.78
CA ILE A 129 17.96 14.52 7.86
C ILE A 129 16.58 14.85 7.27
N ASN A 130 15.74 15.46 8.09
CA ASN A 130 14.39 15.92 7.74
C ASN A 130 14.00 17.10 8.65
N ASN A 131 12.92 17.81 8.31
CA ASN A 131 12.50 18.99 9.07
C ASN A 131 12.06 18.70 10.52
N ASN A 132 11.60 17.47 10.80
CA ASN A 132 11.11 17.04 12.12
C ASN A 132 12.18 16.34 12.97
N GLY A 133 13.39 16.12 12.43
CA GLY A 133 14.50 15.47 13.14
C GLY A 133 14.12 14.09 13.70
N LEU A 134 14.28 13.91 15.01
CA LEU A 134 13.95 12.66 15.72
C LEU A 134 12.44 12.40 15.82
N ASN A 135 11.61 13.43 15.85
CA ASN A 135 10.16 13.29 16.07
C ASN A 135 9.47 12.52 14.93
N VAL A 136 10.07 12.51 13.73
CA VAL A 136 9.57 11.73 12.59
C VAL A 136 9.49 10.23 12.87
N TRP A 137 10.26 9.73 13.83
CA TRP A 137 10.23 8.32 14.24
C TRP A 137 9.02 7.96 15.08
N LEU A 138 8.42 8.92 15.78
CA LEU A 138 7.23 8.71 16.62
C LEU A 138 5.96 8.71 15.78
N TYR A 139 5.92 9.53 14.73
CA TYR A 139 4.74 9.76 13.90
C TYR A 139 4.08 8.47 13.34
N PRO A 140 4.80 7.47 12.80
CA PRO A 140 4.18 6.22 12.37
C PRO A 140 3.48 5.47 13.50
N PHE A 141 4.01 5.52 14.73
CA PHE A 141 3.41 4.86 15.89
C PHE A 141 2.15 5.59 16.35
N GLU A 142 2.19 6.92 16.40
CA GLU A 142 1.02 7.75 16.71
C GLU A 142 -0.13 7.46 15.73
N THR A 143 0.20 7.39 14.43
CA THR A 143 -0.74 7.04 13.35
C THR A 143 -1.32 5.63 13.54
N LEU A 144 -0.49 4.63 13.85
CA LEU A 144 -0.93 3.24 14.04
C LEU A 144 -1.73 3.03 15.34
N SER A 145 -1.50 3.89 16.35
CA SER A 145 -2.24 3.85 17.62
C SER A 145 -3.54 4.65 17.61
N SER A 146 -3.75 5.51 16.61
CA SER A 146 -4.95 6.35 16.50
C SER A 146 -6.20 5.49 16.24
N GLU A 147 -7.12 5.54 17.19
CA GLU A 147 -8.39 4.84 17.07
C GLU A 147 -9.30 5.53 16.05
N GLY A 148 -9.36 6.86 16.07
CA GLY A 148 -10.12 7.67 15.15
C GLY A 148 -9.71 7.43 13.70
N MET A 149 -8.41 7.36 13.39
CA MET A 149 -7.95 7.02 12.02
C MET A 149 -8.41 5.62 11.61
N ARG A 150 -8.33 4.64 12.50
CA ARG A 150 -8.78 3.26 12.21
C ARG A 150 -10.29 3.19 11.97
N LEU A 151 -11.08 3.94 12.73
CA LEU A 151 -12.54 3.92 12.66
C LEU A 151 -13.08 4.70 11.46
N VAL A 152 -12.49 5.87 11.15
CA VAL A 152 -12.97 6.77 10.09
C VAL A 152 -12.44 6.39 8.71
N ILE A 153 -11.25 5.79 8.61
CA ILE A 153 -10.57 5.56 7.32
C ILE A 153 -10.50 4.06 7.02
N ASP A 154 -11.23 3.61 6.01
CA ASP A 154 -11.32 2.19 5.59
C ASP A 154 -9.95 1.55 5.29
N GLU A 155 -8.96 2.31 4.78
CA GLU A 155 -7.63 1.79 4.49
C GLU A 155 -6.89 1.29 5.76
N TRP A 156 -7.21 1.83 6.93
CA TRP A 156 -6.63 1.42 8.21
C TRP A 156 -7.35 0.25 8.87
N GLN A 157 -8.51 -0.15 8.34
CA GLN A 157 -9.29 -1.29 8.84
C GLN A 157 -8.78 -2.62 8.30
N SER A 158 -9.15 -3.70 9.01
CA SER A 158 -8.90 -5.06 8.54
C SER A 158 -9.67 -5.38 7.26
N PRO A 159 -9.11 -6.20 6.35
CA PRO A 159 -9.75 -6.47 5.07
C PRO A 159 -11.07 -7.24 5.22
N ASN A 160 -12.13 -6.74 4.57
CA ASN A 160 -13.36 -7.50 4.37
C ASN A 160 -13.20 -8.44 3.17
N PHE A 161 -13.10 -9.75 3.44
CA PHE A 161 -12.88 -10.77 2.40
C PHE A 161 -14.11 -11.06 1.52
N HIS A 162 -15.28 -10.49 1.79
CA HIS A 162 -16.38 -10.52 0.81
C HIS A 162 -16.06 -9.69 -0.43
N ASN A 163 -15.10 -8.76 -0.32
CA ASN A 163 -14.58 -8.06 -1.47
C ASN A 163 -13.57 -8.95 -2.22
N TRP A 164 -13.81 -9.19 -3.50
CA TRP A 164 -13.02 -10.10 -4.33
C TRP A 164 -11.52 -9.76 -4.37
N TYR A 165 -11.14 -8.48 -4.40
CA TYR A 165 -9.71 -8.12 -4.46
C TYR A 165 -9.02 -8.32 -3.11
N ARG A 166 -9.74 -8.13 -2.00
CA ARG A 166 -9.24 -8.43 -0.64
C ARG A 166 -9.15 -9.95 -0.42
N MET A 167 -10.05 -10.73 -1.04
CA MET A 167 -9.96 -12.20 -1.06
C MET A 167 -8.70 -12.70 -1.78
N LEU A 168 -8.27 -12.04 -2.87
CA LEU A 168 -7.03 -12.41 -3.55
C LEU A 168 -5.81 -12.30 -2.63
N PHE A 169 -5.77 -11.31 -1.74
CA PHE A 169 -4.72 -11.21 -0.72
C PHE A 169 -4.73 -12.42 0.22
N ALA A 170 -5.89 -12.84 0.74
CA ALA A 170 -5.98 -14.03 1.59
C ALA A 170 -5.50 -15.30 0.86
N LEU A 171 -5.90 -15.47 -0.40
CA LEU A 171 -5.48 -16.60 -1.22
C LEU A 171 -3.96 -16.59 -1.49
N LEU A 172 -3.37 -15.42 -1.74
CA LEU A 172 -1.92 -15.27 -1.91
C LEU A 172 -1.17 -15.56 -0.60
N LEU A 173 -1.68 -15.09 0.53
CA LEU A 173 -1.09 -15.34 1.85
C LEU A 173 -1.11 -16.85 2.16
N VAL A 174 -2.28 -17.47 2.14
CA VAL A 174 -2.41 -18.91 2.39
C VAL A 174 -1.63 -19.72 1.35
N GLY A 175 -1.73 -19.35 0.08
CA GLY A 175 -0.99 -19.99 -1.00
C GLY A 175 0.52 -19.91 -0.82
N SER A 176 1.05 -18.79 -0.35
CA SER A 176 2.49 -18.62 -0.06
C SER A 176 2.94 -19.54 1.08
N LEU A 177 2.16 -19.65 2.16
CA LEU A 177 2.46 -20.50 3.30
C LEU A 177 2.39 -21.99 2.93
N VAL A 178 1.36 -22.40 2.19
CA VAL A 178 1.21 -23.77 1.67
C VAL A 178 2.38 -24.11 0.73
N LEU A 179 2.71 -23.20 -0.19
CA LEU A 179 3.81 -23.39 -1.13
C LEU A 179 5.14 -23.58 -0.40
N MET A 180 5.41 -22.78 0.63
CA MET A 180 6.60 -22.94 1.47
C MET A 180 6.61 -24.25 2.26
N ALA A 181 5.46 -24.69 2.75
CA ALA A 181 5.33 -25.93 3.53
C ALA A 181 5.48 -27.20 2.67
N LEU A 182 5.02 -27.16 1.41
CA LEU A 182 5.12 -28.28 0.48
C LEU A 182 6.49 -28.40 -0.19
N ASN A 183 7.28 -27.33 -0.18
CA ASN A 183 8.58 -27.32 -0.84
C ASN A 183 9.62 -28.10 -0.03
N ARG A 184 10.48 -28.86 -0.72
CA ARG A 184 11.62 -29.55 -0.09
C ARG A 184 12.67 -28.57 0.39
N HIS A 185 12.80 -27.43 -0.28
CA HIS A 185 13.61 -26.30 0.16
C HIS A 185 12.87 -25.53 1.25
N ARG A 186 13.38 -25.63 2.49
CA ARG A 186 12.79 -24.92 3.62
C ARG A 186 12.93 -23.41 3.44
N PRO A 187 11.89 -22.63 3.78
CA PRO A 187 11.97 -21.19 3.72
C PRO A 187 13.02 -20.68 4.73
N THR A 188 13.77 -19.67 4.30
CA THR A 188 14.72 -18.96 5.17
C THR A 188 13.98 -18.14 6.23
N VAL A 189 14.67 -17.80 7.31
CA VAL A 189 14.11 -16.90 8.35
C VAL A 189 13.71 -15.56 7.76
N THR A 190 14.50 -15.01 6.83
CA THR A 190 14.16 -13.77 6.10
C THR A 190 12.82 -13.90 5.36
N GLU A 191 12.62 -15.00 4.63
CA GLU A 191 11.40 -15.23 3.85
C GLU A 191 10.17 -15.40 4.76
N LEU A 192 10.31 -16.14 5.85
CA LEU A 192 9.25 -16.30 6.85
C LEU A 192 8.89 -14.97 7.49
N LEU A 193 9.88 -14.17 7.90
CA LEU A 193 9.64 -12.86 8.49
C LEU A 193 8.95 -11.90 7.52
N PHE A 194 9.32 -11.90 6.24
CA PHE A 194 8.61 -11.10 5.24
C PHE A 194 7.18 -11.58 5.02
N ILE A 195 6.95 -12.87 4.74
CA ILE A 195 5.61 -13.40 4.47
C ILE A 195 4.69 -13.26 5.69
N VAL A 196 5.14 -13.71 6.86
CA VAL A 196 4.33 -13.67 8.08
C VAL A 196 4.17 -12.23 8.58
N GLY A 197 5.26 -11.47 8.66
CA GLY A 197 5.22 -10.10 9.18
C GLY A 197 4.33 -9.18 8.34
N THR A 198 4.50 -9.18 7.02
CA THR A 198 3.67 -8.35 6.14
C THR A 198 2.28 -8.93 5.91
N GLY A 199 2.13 -10.25 5.98
CA GLY A 199 0.83 -10.93 5.98
C GLY A 199 -0.02 -10.52 7.19
N LEU A 200 0.55 -10.56 8.40
CA LEU A 200 -0.13 -10.08 9.62
C LEU A 200 -0.42 -8.59 9.54
N ALA A 201 0.51 -7.78 9.03
CA ALA A 201 0.27 -6.34 8.84
C ALA A 201 -0.90 -6.08 7.86
N GLY A 202 -1.01 -6.87 6.78
CA GLY A 202 -2.11 -6.80 5.81
C GLY A 202 -3.45 -7.32 6.35
N LEU A 203 -3.41 -8.30 7.27
CA LEU A 203 -4.60 -8.75 8.00
C LEU A 203 -5.07 -7.69 9.01
N GLN A 204 -4.15 -6.91 9.57
CA GLN A 204 -4.48 -5.83 10.48
C GLN A 204 -5.05 -4.63 9.72
N SER A 205 -4.46 -4.26 8.58
CA SER A 205 -4.85 -3.08 7.80
C SER A 205 -4.72 -3.31 6.28
N VAL A 206 -5.77 -2.95 5.53
CA VAL A 206 -5.79 -2.97 4.05
C VAL A 206 -4.60 -2.22 3.46
N ARG A 207 -4.17 -1.11 4.08
CA ARG A 207 -3.03 -0.29 3.66
C ARG A 207 -1.72 -1.08 3.53
N HIS A 208 -1.53 -2.17 4.28
CA HIS A 208 -0.32 -2.98 4.23
C HIS A 208 -0.37 -4.13 3.23
N ILE A 209 -1.52 -4.40 2.59
CA ILE A 209 -1.66 -5.48 1.60
C ILE A 209 -0.68 -5.28 0.43
N SER A 210 -0.50 -4.03 -0.04
CA SER A 210 0.44 -3.74 -1.12
C SER A 210 1.90 -4.05 -0.73
N LEU A 211 2.26 -3.90 0.55
CA LEU A 211 3.58 -4.25 1.05
C LEU A 211 3.80 -5.76 1.03
N PHE A 212 2.81 -6.52 1.49
CA PHE A 212 2.84 -7.98 1.41
C PHE A 212 3.04 -8.45 -0.01
N ILE A 213 2.25 -7.95 -0.95
CA ILE A 213 2.33 -8.36 -2.35
C ILE A 213 3.75 -8.15 -2.88
N ILE A 214 4.34 -6.97 -2.69
CA ILE A 214 5.67 -6.63 -3.21
C ILE A 214 6.77 -7.53 -2.65
N LEU A 215 6.73 -7.80 -1.35
CA LEU A 215 7.75 -8.58 -0.66
C LEU A 215 7.55 -10.09 -0.86
N ALA A 216 6.30 -10.53 -1.04
CA ALA A 216 5.96 -11.93 -1.25
C ALA A 216 6.32 -12.42 -2.66
N ILE A 217 6.22 -11.58 -3.71
CA ILE A 217 6.40 -12.04 -5.11
C ILE A 217 7.75 -12.72 -5.35
N PRO A 218 8.92 -12.13 -5.00
CA PRO A 218 10.21 -12.78 -5.29
C PRO A 218 10.33 -14.13 -4.57
N ILE A 219 9.74 -14.22 -3.38
CA ILE A 219 9.75 -15.39 -2.51
C ILE A 219 8.83 -16.48 -3.09
N VAL A 220 7.58 -16.14 -3.40
CA VAL A 220 6.60 -17.04 -4.02
C VAL A 220 7.12 -17.53 -5.37
N SER A 221 7.68 -16.65 -6.19
CA SER A 221 8.27 -17.01 -7.48
C SER A 221 9.38 -18.06 -7.32
N ARG A 222 10.24 -17.90 -6.30
CA ARG A 222 11.32 -18.83 -5.98
C ARG A 222 10.82 -20.20 -5.54
N HIS A 223 9.92 -20.23 -4.56
CA HIS A 223 9.38 -21.50 -4.09
C HIS A 223 8.52 -22.19 -5.15
N LEU A 224 7.80 -21.42 -5.99
CA LEU A 224 7.02 -21.97 -7.09
C LEU A 224 7.94 -22.57 -8.15
N LEU A 225 9.01 -21.88 -8.52
CA LEU A 225 10.01 -22.41 -9.44
C LEU A 225 10.64 -23.70 -8.91
N ALA A 226 11.07 -23.71 -7.64
CA ALA A 226 11.64 -24.89 -7.00
C ALA A 226 10.66 -26.07 -6.98
N LEU A 227 9.40 -25.84 -6.59
CA LEU A 227 8.36 -26.88 -6.60
C LEU A 227 8.13 -27.43 -8.01
N LEU A 228 8.02 -26.56 -9.03
CA LEU A 228 7.80 -26.96 -10.42
C LEU A 228 8.97 -27.78 -11.00
N LEU A 229 10.20 -27.51 -10.55
CA LEU A 229 11.38 -28.32 -10.87
C LEU A 229 11.34 -29.68 -10.16
N ASP A 230 10.99 -29.69 -8.87
CA ASP A 230 10.93 -30.90 -8.04
C ASP A 230 9.90 -31.93 -8.53
N ILE A 231 8.74 -31.46 -9.00
CA ILE A 231 7.69 -32.33 -9.55
C ILE A 231 7.89 -32.66 -11.04
N GLY A 232 8.99 -32.18 -11.64
CA GLY A 232 9.37 -32.50 -13.02
C GLY A 232 8.54 -31.80 -14.12
N LEU A 233 7.63 -30.88 -13.76
CA LEU A 233 6.91 -30.05 -14.74
C LEU A 233 7.86 -29.14 -15.51
N LEU A 234 8.94 -28.71 -14.85
CA LEU A 234 10.04 -27.98 -15.44
C LEU A 234 11.31 -28.81 -15.33
N LYS A 235 12.06 -28.97 -16.43
CA LYS A 235 13.39 -29.63 -16.39
C LYS A 235 14.44 -28.64 -15.93
N GLN A 236 15.36 -29.04 -15.04
CA GLN A 236 16.54 -28.22 -14.73
C GLN A 236 17.24 -27.84 -16.04
N SER A 237 17.38 -26.54 -16.27
CA SER A 237 18.32 -26.03 -17.27
C SER A 237 19.70 -26.01 -16.60
N PRO A 238 20.79 -26.33 -17.29
CA PRO A 238 22.13 -26.14 -16.75
C PRO A 238 22.25 -24.73 -16.18
N SER A 239 22.70 -24.63 -14.93
CA SER A 239 22.61 -23.47 -14.03
C SER A 239 23.53 -22.30 -14.39
N THR A 240 23.91 -22.19 -15.65
CA THR A 240 24.54 -21.01 -16.24
C THR A 240 24.08 -20.96 -17.69
N PRO A 241 23.38 -19.90 -18.14
CA PRO A 241 23.56 -19.54 -19.53
C PRO A 241 25.05 -19.22 -19.65
N GLU A 242 25.80 -19.95 -20.47
CA GLU A 242 26.95 -19.29 -21.07
C GLU A 242 26.44 -17.95 -21.65
N PRO A 243 27.19 -16.84 -21.52
CA PRO A 243 26.71 -15.49 -21.90
C PRO A 243 26.09 -15.37 -23.30
N ASN A 244 26.28 -16.38 -24.16
CA ASN A 244 25.84 -16.44 -25.55
C ASN A 244 24.65 -17.38 -25.87
N GLU A 245 24.04 -18.09 -24.91
CA GLU A 245 22.93 -19.01 -25.23
C GLU A 245 21.60 -18.66 -24.55
N ILE A 246 21.20 -17.38 -24.57
CA ILE A 246 19.76 -17.11 -24.51
C ILE A 246 19.20 -17.59 -25.86
N LYS A 247 18.53 -18.74 -25.86
CA LYS A 247 17.85 -19.22 -27.07
C LYS A 247 17.00 -18.07 -27.62
N PRO A 248 17.07 -17.74 -28.93
CA PRO A 248 16.41 -16.57 -29.49
C PRO A 248 14.93 -16.52 -29.15
N ILE A 249 14.29 -17.68 -29.02
CA ILE A 249 12.88 -17.81 -28.61
C ILE A 249 12.60 -17.35 -27.17
N GLN A 250 13.53 -17.53 -26.23
CA GLN A 250 13.39 -17.04 -24.85
C GLN A 250 13.57 -15.53 -24.78
N ASN A 251 14.51 -14.96 -25.54
CA ASN A 251 14.65 -13.51 -25.64
C ASN A 251 13.42 -12.88 -26.29
N ILE A 252 12.88 -13.48 -27.35
CA ILE A 252 11.63 -13.04 -27.99
C ILE A 252 10.47 -13.06 -26.99
N LEU A 253 10.32 -14.13 -26.22
CA LEU A 253 9.23 -14.21 -25.24
C LEU A 253 9.42 -13.25 -24.06
N ASN A 254 10.66 -13.02 -23.61
CA ASN A 254 10.98 -12.04 -22.55
C ASN A 254 10.63 -10.62 -23.00
N TRP A 255 11.07 -10.26 -24.20
CA TRP A 255 10.73 -8.99 -24.81
C TRP A 255 9.23 -8.90 -25.07
N GLY A 256 8.57 -9.99 -25.48
CA GLY A 256 7.13 -10.06 -25.66
C GLY A 256 6.36 -9.81 -24.35
N ILE A 257 6.76 -10.42 -23.23
CA ILE A 257 6.16 -10.18 -21.92
C ILE A 257 6.47 -8.78 -21.42
N ALA A 258 7.70 -8.30 -21.57
CA ALA A 258 8.06 -6.94 -21.19
C ALA A 258 7.25 -5.91 -22.01
N LEU A 259 7.15 -6.08 -23.33
CA LEU A 259 6.36 -5.25 -24.23
C LEU A 259 4.87 -5.34 -23.92
N PHE A 260 4.36 -6.52 -23.57
CA PHE A 260 2.97 -6.68 -23.13
C PHE A 260 2.73 -5.93 -21.82
N LEU A 261 3.58 -6.10 -20.80
CA LEU A 261 3.46 -5.39 -19.52
C LEU A 261 3.60 -3.87 -19.70
N ILE A 262 4.50 -3.41 -20.57
CA ILE A 262 4.67 -1.99 -20.91
C ILE A 262 3.44 -1.48 -21.66
N SER A 263 2.96 -2.18 -22.69
CA SER A 263 1.78 -1.80 -23.47
C SER A 263 0.52 -1.79 -22.61
N PHE A 264 0.37 -2.78 -21.74
CA PHE A 264 -0.71 -2.85 -20.75
C PHE A 264 -0.62 -1.67 -19.78
N ALA A 265 0.56 -1.39 -19.23
CA ALA A 265 0.77 -0.23 -18.36
C ALA A 265 0.46 1.11 -19.07
N ILE A 266 0.87 1.28 -20.33
CA ILE A 266 0.58 2.48 -21.14
C ILE A 266 -0.92 2.59 -21.44
N PHE A 267 -1.57 1.48 -21.83
CA PHE A 267 -3.01 1.46 -22.10
C PHE A 267 -3.81 1.86 -20.86
N PHE A 268 -3.50 1.26 -19.71
CA PHE A 268 -4.16 1.60 -18.45
C PHE A 268 -3.84 3.02 -17.96
N ALA A 269 -2.59 3.49 -18.14
CA ALA A 269 -2.25 4.88 -17.86
C ALA A 269 -3.05 5.84 -18.75
N GLY A 270 -3.20 5.52 -20.04
CA GLY A 270 -4.03 6.27 -20.97
C GLY A 270 -5.50 6.31 -20.55
N GLN A 271 -6.09 5.17 -20.17
CA GLN A 271 -7.45 5.10 -19.65
C GLN A 271 -7.63 5.92 -18.36
N SER A 272 -6.68 5.81 -17.43
CA SER A 272 -6.70 6.58 -16.18
C SER A 272 -6.59 8.09 -16.41
N LEU A 273 -5.90 8.52 -17.47
CA LEU A 273 -5.78 9.94 -17.84
C LEU A 273 -6.97 10.45 -18.65
N SER A 274 -7.71 9.57 -19.34
CA SER A 274 -8.85 9.94 -20.19
C SER A 274 -10.20 9.88 -19.48
N GLN A 275 -10.34 9.09 -18.41
CA GLN A 275 -11.61 8.91 -17.68
C GLN A 275 -11.81 9.90 -16.52
N THR A 276 -11.18 11.07 -16.56
CA THR A 276 -11.18 12.00 -15.42
C THR A 276 -12.59 12.46 -15.04
N ASP A 277 -13.45 12.78 -16.01
CA ASP A 277 -14.76 13.38 -15.74
C ASP A 277 -15.80 12.36 -15.24
N GLU A 278 -15.90 11.19 -15.87
CA GLU A 278 -16.82 10.11 -15.44
C GLU A 278 -16.44 9.54 -14.07
N VAL A 279 -15.14 9.40 -13.77
CA VAL A 279 -14.68 8.92 -12.46
C VAL A 279 -14.94 9.98 -11.37
N ILE A 280 -14.84 11.26 -11.72
CA ILE A 280 -15.19 12.36 -10.79
C ILE A 280 -16.68 12.32 -10.48
N GLU A 281 -17.56 12.20 -11.48
CA GLU A 281 -19.01 12.11 -11.26
C GLU A 281 -19.43 10.85 -10.50
N PHE A 282 -18.73 9.73 -10.68
CA PHE A 282 -19.02 8.49 -9.96
C PHE A 282 -18.55 8.52 -8.49
N SER A 283 -17.44 9.21 -8.20
CA SER A 283 -16.78 9.15 -6.89
C SER A 283 -17.09 10.35 -5.98
N PHE A 284 -17.51 11.48 -6.57
CA PHE A 284 -17.76 12.73 -5.87
C PHE A 284 -19.18 13.25 -6.12
N PRO A 285 -19.78 13.95 -5.16
CA PRO A 285 -21.17 14.38 -5.23
C PRO A 285 -21.34 15.65 -6.08
N THR A 286 -20.94 15.61 -7.35
CA THR A 286 -20.92 16.76 -8.27
C THR A 286 -22.26 17.49 -8.31
N LYS A 287 -23.35 16.74 -8.55
CA LYS A 287 -24.72 17.27 -8.63
C LYS A 287 -25.22 17.86 -7.32
N ALA A 288 -24.85 17.25 -6.19
CA ALA A 288 -25.22 17.77 -4.88
C ALA A 288 -24.48 19.08 -4.56
N ILE A 289 -23.22 19.22 -4.99
CA ILE A 289 -22.48 20.48 -4.85
C ILE A 289 -23.07 21.58 -5.76
N ASP A 290 -23.41 21.25 -7.00
CA ASP A 290 -24.06 22.22 -7.90
C ASP A 290 -25.38 22.72 -7.28
N PHE A 291 -26.18 21.83 -6.67
CA PHE A 291 -27.38 22.20 -5.92
C PHE A 291 -27.09 23.10 -4.71
N ILE A 292 -26.03 22.83 -3.94
CA ILE A 292 -25.60 23.68 -2.80
C ILE A 292 -25.25 25.11 -3.25
N GLU A 293 -24.63 25.24 -4.42
CA GLU A 293 -24.30 26.54 -5.01
C GLU A 293 -25.56 27.30 -5.44
N GLU A 294 -26.51 26.61 -6.09
CA GLU A 294 -27.80 27.18 -6.53
C GLU A 294 -28.68 27.65 -5.35
N GLU A 295 -28.73 26.87 -4.27
CA GLU A 295 -29.50 27.19 -3.05
C GLU A 295 -28.79 28.23 -2.13
N GLY A 296 -27.61 28.71 -2.52
CA GLY A 296 -26.87 29.71 -1.74
C GLY A 296 -26.30 29.19 -0.42
N LEU A 297 -26.14 27.87 -0.28
CA LEU A 297 -25.65 27.22 0.94
C LEU A 297 -24.12 27.17 1.04
N ARG A 298 -23.38 27.59 0.00
CA ARG A 298 -21.92 27.54 -0.08
C ARG A 298 -21.17 28.07 1.15
N GLN A 299 -21.68 29.16 1.76
CA GLN A 299 -21.06 29.84 2.90
C GLN A 299 -21.58 29.33 4.26
N ALA A 300 -22.59 28.46 4.25
CA ALA A 300 -23.12 27.86 5.46
C ALA A 300 -22.20 26.76 5.98
N ARG A 301 -22.25 26.51 7.30
CA ARG A 301 -21.43 25.46 7.92
C ARG A 301 -21.99 24.09 7.54
N VAL A 302 -21.19 23.32 6.82
CA VAL A 302 -21.50 21.95 6.41
C VAL A 302 -20.96 20.94 7.39
N PHE A 303 -21.65 19.82 7.60
CA PHE A 303 -21.06 18.57 8.05
C PHE A 303 -20.97 17.62 6.86
N ASN A 304 -19.77 17.22 6.44
CA ASN A 304 -19.56 16.45 5.20
C ASN A 304 -19.04 15.03 5.43
N GLN A 305 -19.26 14.14 4.46
CA GLN A 305 -18.56 12.86 4.37
C GLN A 305 -17.04 13.06 4.28
N TYR A 306 -16.27 12.31 5.06
CA TYR A 306 -14.80 12.40 5.14
C TYR A 306 -14.13 12.37 3.77
N GLY A 307 -14.51 11.40 2.93
CA GLY A 307 -13.95 11.21 1.59
C GLY A 307 -14.20 12.37 0.62
N TRP A 308 -15.16 13.26 0.90
CA TRP A 308 -15.52 14.36 0.01
C TRP A 308 -14.89 15.70 0.41
N GLY A 309 -14.28 15.82 1.58
CA GLY A 309 -13.75 17.11 2.07
C GLY A 309 -12.75 17.78 1.13
N GLY A 310 -11.87 16.99 0.49
CA GLY A 310 -10.94 17.51 -0.52
C GLY A 310 -11.64 18.08 -1.76
N TYR A 311 -12.77 17.48 -2.17
CA TYR A 311 -13.58 17.96 -3.28
C TYR A 311 -14.33 19.25 -2.92
N LEU A 312 -14.83 19.35 -1.68
CA LEU A 312 -15.42 20.59 -1.16
C LEU A 312 -14.40 21.74 -1.19
N ILE A 313 -13.17 21.50 -0.74
CA ILE A 313 -12.08 22.49 -0.81
C ILE A 313 -11.83 22.92 -2.26
N TRP A 314 -11.80 21.96 -3.21
CA TRP A 314 -11.61 22.27 -4.63
C TRP A 314 -12.74 23.13 -5.20
N ARG A 315 -13.97 22.94 -4.72
CA ARG A 315 -15.14 23.76 -5.05
C ARG A 315 -15.25 25.02 -4.17
N ASP A 316 -14.27 25.32 -3.33
CA ASP A 316 -14.25 26.49 -2.44
C ASP A 316 -15.49 26.55 -1.50
N ILE A 317 -15.80 25.38 -0.94
CA ILE A 317 -16.69 25.18 0.20
C ILE A 317 -15.82 24.76 1.38
N GLN A 318 -15.98 25.40 2.54
CA GLN A 318 -15.23 25.05 3.74
C GLN A 318 -15.78 23.73 4.34
N PRO A 319 -15.03 22.62 4.31
CA PRO A 319 -15.51 21.36 4.86
C PRO A 319 -15.43 21.36 6.40
N PHE A 320 -16.22 20.49 7.02
CA PHE A 320 -16.06 20.10 8.41
C PHE A 320 -14.79 19.28 8.63
N ILE A 321 -14.56 18.34 7.71
CA ILE A 321 -13.43 17.42 7.75
C ILE A 321 -12.95 17.09 6.32
N ASP A 322 -11.67 16.80 6.16
CA ASP A 322 -11.09 16.35 4.89
C ASP A 322 -10.04 15.25 5.08
N GLY A 323 -9.49 14.75 3.97
CA GLY A 323 -8.57 13.61 3.92
C GLY A 323 -7.24 13.77 4.68
N ARG A 324 -6.93 14.93 5.25
CA ARG A 324 -5.74 15.20 6.07
C ARG A 324 -5.99 14.85 7.55
N ALA A 325 -6.43 13.61 7.82
CA ALA A 325 -6.80 13.15 9.17
C ALA A 325 -5.73 13.39 10.24
N ASP A 326 -4.45 13.37 9.87
CA ASP A 326 -3.32 13.62 10.75
C ASP A 326 -3.26 15.06 11.31
N LEU A 327 -3.93 16.01 10.66
CA LEU A 327 -4.03 17.39 11.14
C LEU A 327 -5.16 17.61 12.16
N TYR A 328 -6.15 16.72 12.20
CA TYR A 328 -7.33 16.85 13.06
C TYR A 328 -7.11 16.23 14.45
N GLY A 329 -6.24 15.22 14.54
CA GLY A 329 -5.99 14.50 15.80
C GLY A 329 -7.07 13.49 16.14
N ASP A 330 -6.73 12.58 17.05
CA ASP A 330 -7.56 11.40 17.35
C ASP A 330 -8.92 11.77 17.95
N GLU A 331 -8.94 12.75 18.87
CA GLU A 331 -10.16 13.23 19.54
C GLU A 331 -11.20 13.76 18.53
N PHE A 332 -10.79 14.62 17.61
CA PHE A 332 -11.69 15.16 16.58
C PHE A 332 -12.22 14.07 15.64
N LEU A 333 -11.38 13.10 15.28
CA LEU A 333 -11.81 11.97 14.45
C LEU A 333 -12.84 11.09 15.17
N LEU A 334 -12.72 10.93 16.49
CA LEU A 334 -13.72 10.24 17.30
C LEU A 334 -15.03 11.04 17.40
N THR A 335 -14.97 12.36 17.56
CA THR A 335 -16.15 13.24 17.48
C THR A 335 -16.85 13.13 16.12
N TYR A 336 -16.08 13.10 15.04
CA TYR A 336 -16.63 12.87 13.70
C TYR A 336 -17.28 11.48 13.59
N TYR A 337 -16.62 10.44 14.11
CA TYR A 337 -17.13 9.07 14.10
C TYR A 337 -18.43 8.93 14.89
N GLN A 338 -18.53 9.59 16.05
CA GLN A 338 -19.72 9.66 16.90
C GLN A 338 -20.94 10.16 16.10
N VAL A 339 -20.75 11.23 15.31
CA VAL A 339 -21.82 11.79 14.48
C VAL A 339 -22.23 10.87 13.35
N VAL A 340 -21.26 10.32 12.60
CA VAL A 340 -21.55 9.45 11.46
C VAL A 340 -22.28 8.16 11.87
N ASN A 341 -21.99 7.65 13.07
CA ASN A 341 -22.61 6.42 13.60
C ASN A 341 -23.82 6.69 14.50
N VAL A 342 -24.20 7.96 14.69
CA VAL A 342 -25.36 8.34 15.51
C VAL A 342 -25.22 7.79 16.95
N GLU A 343 -24.01 7.89 17.50
CA GLU A 343 -23.74 7.54 18.90
C GLU A 343 -24.34 8.58 19.86
N GLU A 344 -24.48 8.24 21.14
CA GLU A 344 -24.98 9.18 22.15
C GLU A 344 -24.21 10.50 22.11
N GLY A 345 -24.91 11.64 22.09
CA GLY A 345 -24.29 12.96 22.04
C GLY A 345 -24.06 13.53 20.63
N TRP A 346 -24.48 12.85 19.56
CA TRP A 346 -24.19 13.28 18.18
C TRP A 346 -24.87 14.60 17.78
N GLU A 347 -26.06 14.90 18.31
CA GLU A 347 -26.81 16.12 18.02
C GLU A 347 -26.10 17.34 18.62
N GLU A 348 -25.58 17.19 19.84
CA GLU A 348 -24.82 18.20 20.56
C GLU A 348 -23.56 18.63 19.81
N VAL A 349 -22.90 17.69 19.12
CA VAL A 349 -21.77 18.01 18.24
C VAL A 349 -22.23 18.90 17.08
N LEU A 350 -23.32 18.56 16.39
CA LEU A 350 -23.85 19.39 15.31
C LEU A 350 -24.24 20.79 15.79
N ASP A 351 -24.72 20.90 17.03
CA ASP A 351 -25.06 22.16 17.69
C ASP A 351 -23.83 22.99 18.05
N GLU A 352 -22.83 22.38 18.67
CA GLU A 352 -21.57 23.03 19.07
C GLU A 352 -20.87 23.67 17.86
N TYR A 353 -20.81 22.94 16.75
CA TYR A 353 -20.20 23.44 15.51
C TYR A 353 -21.15 24.34 14.70
N ALA A 354 -22.39 24.54 15.16
CA ALA A 354 -23.45 25.29 14.48
C ALA A 354 -23.64 24.87 13.02
N ILE A 355 -23.73 23.56 12.79
CA ILE A 355 -23.93 22.98 11.48
C ILE A 355 -25.29 23.40 10.94
N ARG A 356 -25.30 23.93 9.71
CA ARG A 356 -26.51 24.38 9.02
C ARG A 356 -27.02 23.34 8.03
N TYR A 357 -26.11 22.60 7.39
CA TYR A 357 -26.50 21.54 6.47
C TYR A 357 -25.54 20.35 6.54
N ILE A 358 -26.04 19.17 6.18
CA ILE A 358 -25.31 17.90 6.22
C ILE A 358 -25.25 17.36 4.80
N LEU A 359 -24.05 17.00 4.33
CA LEU A 359 -23.78 16.38 3.04
C LEU A 359 -23.09 15.02 3.25
N ILE A 360 -23.84 13.93 3.11
CA ILE A 360 -23.36 12.57 3.42
C ILE A 360 -23.82 11.56 2.37
N ALA A 361 -23.26 10.35 2.42
CA ALA A 361 -23.66 9.24 1.55
C ALA A 361 -25.14 8.87 1.76
N ALA A 362 -25.86 8.60 0.66
CA ALA A 362 -27.29 8.34 0.68
C ALA A 362 -27.69 7.06 1.44
N ASP A 363 -26.76 6.10 1.55
CA ASP A 363 -26.90 4.80 2.21
C ASP A 363 -26.35 4.77 3.66
N GLY A 364 -25.87 5.89 4.19
CA GLY A 364 -25.27 5.97 5.52
C GLY A 364 -26.27 5.90 6.69
N HIS A 365 -25.79 5.48 7.87
CA HIS A 365 -26.60 5.42 9.10
C HIS A 365 -27.20 6.77 9.49
N LEU A 366 -26.39 7.83 9.50
CA LEU A 366 -26.83 9.19 9.78
C LEU A 366 -27.94 9.65 8.82
N ALA A 367 -27.84 9.32 7.52
CA ALA A 367 -28.88 9.65 6.55
C ALA A 367 -30.22 8.97 6.85
N ALA A 368 -30.20 7.73 7.33
CA ALA A 368 -31.41 6.99 7.69
C ALA A 368 -32.11 7.57 8.92
N VAL A 369 -31.35 8.14 9.87
CA VAL A 369 -31.88 8.79 11.08
C VAL A 369 -32.43 10.18 10.75
N LEU A 370 -31.67 11.01 10.03
CA LEU A 370 -32.08 12.37 9.67
C LEU A 370 -33.36 12.42 8.82
N LYS A 371 -33.66 11.37 8.04
CA LYS A 371 -34.95 11.26 7.31
C LYS A 371 -36.17 11.23 8.22
N LYS A 372 -36.00 10.91 9.50
CA LYS A 372 -37.06 10.80 10.50
C LYS A 372 -37.02 11.92 11.54
N ASP A 373 -36.00 12.77 11.49
CA ASP A 373 -35.79 13.85 12.42
C ASP A 373 -36.50 15.12 11.92
N GLU A 374 -37.39 15.68 12.75
CA GLU A 374 -38.15 16.89 12.41
C GLU A 374 -37.27 18.15 12.38
N ALA A 375 -36.11 18.15 13.04
CA ALA A 375 -35.17 19.27 13.02
C ALA A 375 -34.44 19.43 11.68
N TRP A 376 -34.47 18.40 10.82
CA TRP A 376 -33.73 18.37 9.57
C TRP A 376 -34.65 18.14 8.37
N GLN A 377 -34.63 19.07 7.42
CA GLN A 377 -35.36 18.95 6.17
C GLN A 377 -34.47 18.35 5.08
N LEU A 378 -34.93 17.27 4.43
CA LEU A 378 -34.32 16.75 3.22
C LEU A 378 -34.53 17.73 2.05
N LEU A 379 -33.45 18.28 1.49
CA LEU A 379 -33.50 19.18 0.32
C LEU A 379 -33.05 18.51 -0.97
N TYR A 380 -32.14 17.54 -0.89
CA TYR A 380 -31.59 16.86 -2.07
C TYR A 380 -31.31 15.39 -1.78
N GLN A 381 -31.55 14.54 -2.77
CA GLN A 381 -31.14 13.13 -2.74
C GLN A 381 -30.92 12.62 -4.18
N ASP A 382 -29.78 11.98 -4.41
CA ASP A 382 -29.53 11.10 -5.55
C ASP A 382 -29.04 9.72 -5.09
N ASP A 383 -28.49 8.92 -6.00
CA ASP A 383 -27.98 7.58 -5.70
C ASP A 383 -26.70 7.61 -4.83
N LEU A 384 -25.97 8.73 -4.79
CA LEU A 384 -24.68 8.87 -4.12
C LEU A 384 -24.80 9.67 -2.82
N ALA A 385 -25.47 10.80 -2.84
CA ALA A 385 -25.45 11.81 -1.79
C ALA A 385 -26.84 12.31 -1.40
N VAL A 386 -26.94 12.75 -0.14
CA VAL A 386 -28.11 13.41 0.42
C VAL A 386 -27.71 14.72 1.09
N ILE A 387 -28.59 15.72 1.01
CA ILE A 387 -28.44 17.00 1.71
C ILE A 387 -29.63 17.22 2.64
N PHE A 388 -29.32 17.42 3.91
CA PHE A 388 -30.27 17.87 4.92
C PHE A 388 -29.93 19.29 5.34
N VAL A 389 -30.94 20.13 5.55
CA VAL A 389 -30.79 21.48 6.09
C VAL A 389 -31.56 21.59 7.39
N ARG A 390 -30.93 22.24 8.36
CA ARG A 390 -31.53 22.48 9.67
C ARG A 390 -32.70 23.45 9.55
N GLN A 391 -33.83 23.15 10.19
CA GLN A 391 -34.98 24.06 10.21
C GLN A 391 -34.72 25.31 11.05
#